data_AF-A0A382GD01-F1
#
_entry.id   AF-A0A382GD01-F1
#
_cell.length_a   1.000
_cell.length_b   1.000
_cell.length_c   1.000
_cell.angle_alpha   90.00
_cell.angle_beta   90.00
_cell.angle_gamma   90.00
#
_symmetry.space_group_name_H-M   'P 1'
#
loop_
_entity.id
_entity.type
_entity.pdbx_description
1 polymer ?
#
loop_
_entity_poly.entity_id
_entity_poly.type
_entity_poly.pdbx_seq_one_letter_code
_entity_poly.pdbx_strand_id
1 'polypeptide(L)'
;IAATHELAFDGLNVDGLLAWANKRGKWWVKPASGEFATAEDIEGSLIAGNPEEVVDQVKRFEEVGVEHLVFDLRLTYERWFASIELLGREVLPALR
;
A
#
# COMPACT_ATOMS: atom_id res chain seq x y z
N ILE A 1 -1.88 -0.35 -6.74
CA ILE A 1 -3.32 -0.15 -7.03
C ILE A 1 -3.67 -0.77 -8.37
N ALA A 2 -4.81 -1.45 -8.45
CA ALA A 2 -5.40 -1.97 -9.68
C ALA A 2 -6.93 -1.91 -9.61
N ALA A 3 -7.63 -2.40 -10.63
CA ALA A 3 -9.10 -2.39 -10.65
C ALA A 3 -9.75 -3.29 -9.58
N THR A 4 -9.06 -4.36 -9.16
CA THR A 4 -9.50 -5.25 -8.08
C THR A 4 -8.37 -5.48 -7.09
N HIS A 5 -8.70 -6.01 -5.91
CA HIS A 5 -7.73 -6.41 -4.89
C HIS A 5 -6.75 -7.43 -5.48
N GLU A 6 -7.27 -8.51 -6.07
CA GLU A 6 -6.45 -9.60 -6.62
C GLU A 6 -5.45 -9.09 -7.66
N LEU A 7 -5.88 -8.21 -8.56
CA LEU A 7 -4.99 -7.61 -9.56
C LEU A 7 -3.95 -6.65 -8.96
N ALA A 8 -4.25 -6.04 -7.81
CA ALA A 8 -3.29 -5.16 -7.14
C ALA A 8 -2.15 -5.95 -6.50
N PHE A 9 -2.43 -7.18 -6.05
CA PHE A 9 -1.47 -8.11 -5.47
C PHE A 9 -0.84 -9.07 -6.48
N ASP A 10 -1.42 -9.21 -7.69
CA ASP A 10 -0.87 -10.04 -8.76
C ASP A 10 0.56 -9.60 -9.15
N GLY A 11 1.52 -10.53 -9.07
CA GLY A 11 2.93 -10.27 -9.36
C GLY A 11 3.69 -9.50 -8.26
N LEU A 12 3.05 -9.12 -7.16
CA LEU A 12 3.71 -8.45 -6.04
C LEU A 12 4.49 -9.47 -5.19
N ASN A 13 5.78 -9.21 -4.94
CA ASN A 13 6.61 -10.06 -4.08
C ASN A 13 6.37 -9.76 -2.59
N VAL A 14 5.21 -10.18 -2.07
CA VAL A 14 4.82 -9.98 -0.67
C VAL A 14 5.82 -10.64 0.29
N ASP A 15 6.25 -11.87 0.02
CA ASP A 15 7.23 -12.58 0.85
C ASP A 15 8.55 -11.80 0.99
N GLY A 16 9.02 -11.20 -0.11
CA GLY A 16 10.21 -10.36 -0.11
C GLY A 16 10.04 -9.08 0.70
N LEU A 17 8.85 -8.46 0.65
CA LEU A 17 8.52 -7.29 1.47
C LEU A 17 8.48 -7.65 2.95
N LEU A 18 7.87 -8.77 3.32
CA LEU A 18 7.81 -9.27 4.70
C LEU A 18 9.20 -9.62 5.23
N ALA A 19 10.03 -10.30 4.44
CA ALA A 19 11.40 -10.61 4.81
C ALA A 19 12.23 -9.32 5.01
N TRP A 20 12.03 -8.33 4.14
CA TRP A 20 12.67 -7.01 4.28
C TRP A 20 12.19 -6.28 5.54
N ALA A 21 10.88 -6.25 5.80
CA ALA A 21 10.28 -5.61 6.96
C ALA A 21 10.77 -6.24 8.27
N ASN A 22 10.78 -7.57 8.37
CA ASN A 22 11.32 -8.26 9.55
C ASN A 22 12.82 -7.99 9.76
N LYS A 23 13.59 -7.82 8.67
CA LYS A 23 15.04 -7.56 8.75
C LYS A 23 15.40 -6.10 9.01
N ARG A 24 14.63 -5.14 8.50
CA ARG A 24 14.96 -3.69 8.49
C ARG A 24 14.02 -2.85 9.35
N GLY A 25 12.80 -3.30 9.62
CA GLY A 25 11.76 -2.61 10.40
C GLY A 25 11.99 -2.65 11.92
N LYS A 26 13.23 -2.47 12.39
CA LYS A 26 13.58 -2.54 13.82
C LYS A 26 12.85 -1.50 14.69
N TRP A 27 12.34 -0.43 14.07
CA TRP A 27 11.61 0.65 14.71
C TRP A 27 10.09 0.54 14.53
N TRP A 28 9.63 -0.47 13.79
CA TRP A 28 8.22 -0.66 13.51
C TRP A 28 7.58 -1.46 14.63
N VAL A 29 6.35 -1.11 14.97
CA VAL A 29 5.59 -1.86 15.96
C VAL A 29 5.21 -3.20 15.32
N LYS A 30 5.68 -4.29 15.92
CA LYS A 30 5.35 -5.63 15.44
C LYS A 30 4.01 -6.11 16.00
N PRO A 31 3.30 -7.02 15.31
CA PRO A 31 2.16 -7.72 15.87
C PRO A 31 2.53 -8.54 17.11
N ALA A 32 1.51 -9.04 17.83
CA ALA A 32 1.70 -9.85 19.03
C ALA A 32 2.51 -11.14 18.79
N SER A 33 2.53 -11.65 17.55
CA SER A 33 3.37 -12.78 17.10
C SER A 33 4.88 -12.48 17.21
N GLY A 34 5.28 -11.21 17.21
CA GLY A 34 6.68 -10.79 17.19
C GLY A 34 7.31 -10.74 15.79
N GLU A 35 6.53 -11.00 14.73
CA GLU A 35 6.97 -10.93 13.33
C GLU A 35 5.86 -10.47 12.40
N PHE A 36 6.25 -9.83 11.28
CA PHE A 36 5.34 -9.52 10.18
C PHE A 36 5.15 -10.77 9.32
N ALA A 37 3.92 -11.27 9.21
CA ALA A 37 3.58 -12.51 8.51
C ALA A 37 2.58 -12.31 7.37
N THR A 38 1.80 -11.22 7.38
CA THR A 38 0.81 -10.92 6.35
C THR A 38 0.99 -9.51 5.76
N ALA A 39 0.37 -9.25 4.61
CA ALA A 39 0.42 -7.93 3.98
C ALA A 39 -0.18 -6.83 4.89
N GLU A 40 -1.19 -7.19 5.68
CA GLU A 40 -1.82 -6.33 6.69
C GLU A 40 -0.84 -5.97 7.80
N ASP A 41 0.09 -6.86 8.17
CA ASP A 41 1.09 -6.56 9.19
C ASP A 41 2.07 -5.45 8.75
N ILE A 42 2.22 -5.22 7.44
CA ILE A 42 3.04 -4.15 6.86
C ILE A 42 2.20 -3.00 6.29
N GLU A 43 0.93 -2.90 6.70
CA GLU A 43 0.07 -1.78 6.36
C GLU A 43 0.74 -0.44 6.77
N GLY A 44 0.54 0.59 5.96
CA GLY A 44 1.17 1.90 6.14
C GLY A 44 2.58 1.98 5.56
N SER A 45 3.23 0.84 5.34
CA SER A 45 4.44 0.74 4.50
C SER A 45 4.12 0.26 3.09
N LEU A 46 3.06 -0.52 2.93
CA LEU A 46 2.47 -0.90 1.66
C LEU A 46 1.09 -0.26 1.53
N ILE A 47 0.86 0.46 0.43
CA ILE A 47 -0.47 0.90 0.01
C ILE A 47 -0.84 0.13 -1.24
N ALA A 48 -1.75 -0.82 -1.13
CA ALA A 48 -2.15 -1.70 -2.23
C ALA A 48 -3.62 -2.11 -2.09
N GLY A 49 -4.28 -2.33 -3.24
CA GLY A 49 -5.69 -2.67 -3.30
C GLY A 49 -6.38 -2.11 -4.54
N ASN A 50 -7.70 -2.27 -4.56
CA ASN A 50 -8.62 -1.55 -5.44
C ASN A 50 -8.74 -0.05 -5.03
N PRO A 51 -9.43 0.79 -5.81
CA PRO A 51 -9.52 2.23 -5.52
C PRO A 51 -10.12 2.56 -4.15
N GLU A 52 -11.19 1.88 -3.73
CA GLU A 52 -11.85 2.10 -2.43
C GLU A 52 -10.90 1.76 -1.28
N GLU A 53 -10.24 0.60 -1.35
CA GLU A 53 -9.25 0.17 -0.34
C GLU A 53 -8.08 1.16 -0.23
N VAL A 54 -7.62 1.71 -1.35
CA VAL A 54 -6.53 2.69 -1.37
C VAL A 54 -6.99 4.03 -0.77
N VAL A 55 -8.22 4.47 -1.04
CA VAL A 55 -8.79 5.67 -0.40
C VAL A 55 -8.84 5.49 1.12
N ASP A 56 -9.33 4.35 1.60
CA ASP A 56 -9.42 4.06 3.04
C ASP A 56 -8.04 4.02 3.71
N GLN A 57 -7.05 3.43 3.04
CA GLN A 57 -5.66 3.44 3.52
C GLN A 57 -5.09 4.86 3.58
N VAL A 58 -5.33 5.71 2.57
CA VAL A 58 -4.85 7.10 2.55
C VAL A 58 -5.50 7.92 3.67
N LYS A 59 -6.80 7.72 3.95
CA LYS A 59 -7.50 8.39 5.05
C LYS A 59 -6.90 8.08 6.42
N ARG A 60 -6.38 6.86 6.63
CA ARG A 60 -5.66 6.53 7.89
C ARG A 60 -4.40 7.38 8.08
N PHE A 61 -3.72 7.78 7.01
CA PHE A 61 -2.61 8.73 7.09
C PHE A 61 -3.09 10.15 7.40
N GLU A 62 -4.19 10.58 6.77
CA GLU A 62 -4.82 11.88 7.06
C GLU A 62 -5.24 11.99 8.53
N GLU A 63 -5.83 10.93 9.10
CA GLU A 63 -6.25 10.86 10.51
C GLU A 63 -5.11 11.12 11.50
N VAL A 64 -3.88 10.76 11.14
CA VAL A 64 -2.68 11.01 11.96
C VAL A 64 -1.92 12.28 11.57
N GLY A 65 -2.53 13.14 10.74
CA GLY A 65 -2.02 14.46 10.38
C GLY A 65 -1.02 14.49 9.23
N VAL A 66 -0.98 13.45 8.38
CA VAL A 66 -0.16 13.48 7.16
C VAL A 66 -0.83 14.36 6.10
N GLU A 67 -0.15 15.45 5.72
CA GLU A 67 -0.64 16.40 4.71
C GLU A 67 -0.08 16.14 3.31
N HIS A 68 0.95 15.29 3.19
CA HIS A 68 1.61 15.00 1.92
C HIS A 68 1.97 13.52 1.80
N LEU A 69 1.46 12.87 0.76
CA LEU A 69 1.70 11.46 0.48
C LEU A 69 2.21 11.28 -0.96
N VAL A 70 3.26 10.47 -1.12
CA VAL A 70 3.88 10.16 -2.41
C VAL A 70 3.61 8.69 -2.73
N PHE A 71 2.92 8.44 -3.86
CA PHE A 71 2.71 7.07 -4.35
C PHE A 71 3.93 6.58 -5.13
N ASP A 72 4.62 5.59 -4.59
CA ASP A 72 5.68 4.86 -5.28
C ASP A 72 5.10 3.63 -6.00
N LEU A 73 5.14 3.64 -7.34
CA LEU A 73 4.55 2.61 -8.19
C LEU A 73 5.57 1.59 -8.72
N ARG A 74 6.82 1.62 -8.22
CA ARG A 74 7.93 0.81 -8.75
C ARG A 74 7.82 -0.69 -8.50
N LEU A 75 6.88 -1.12 -7.65
CA LEU A 75 6.63 -2.55 -7.41
C LEU A 75 5.84 -3.22 -8.53
N THR A 76 5.21 -2.46 -9.42
CA THR A 76 4.34 -2.95 -10.51
C THR A 76 4.55 -2.14 -11.79
N TYR A 77 5.73 -2.25 -12.42
CA TYR A 77 6.08 -1.44 -13.59
C TYR A 77 5.18 -1.71 -14.80
N GLU A 78 4.75 -2.95 -14.97
CA GLU A 78 3.87 -3.39 -16.05
C GLU A 78 2.50 -2.72 -16.02
N ARG A 79 2.07 -2.22 -14.85
CA ARG A 79 0.79 -1.50 -14.67
C ARG A 79 0.95 -0.01 -14.38
N TRP A 80 2.17 0.54 -14.47
CA TRP A 80 2.49 1.91 -14.06
C TRP A 80 1.49 2.97 -14.55
N PHE A 81 1.23 3.02 -15.87
CA PHE A 81 0.31 4.01 -16.44
C PHE A 81 -1.14 3.81 -16.00
N ALA A 82 -1.59 2.55 -15.93
CA ALA A 82 -2.94 2.22 -15.47
C ALA A 82 -3.14 2.60 -13.98
N SER A 83 -2.12 2.37 -13.15
CA SER A 83 -2.14 2.80 -11.75
C SER A 83 -2.22 4.32 -11.62
N ILE A 84 -1.47 5.09 -12.42
CA ILE A 84 -1.57 6.56 -12.44
C ILE A 84 -2.98 7.01 -12.84
N GLU A 85 -3.56 6.40 -13.87
CA GLU A 85 -4.91 6.72 -14.33
C GLU A 85 -5.94 6.46 -13.22
N LEU A 86 -5.91 5.29 -12.57
CA LEU A 86 -6.82 4.97 -11.47
C LEU A 86 -6.65 5.92 -10.28
N LEU A 87 -5.42 6.27 -9.92
CA LEU A 87 -5.17 7.27 -8.87
C LEU A 87 -5.83 8.60 -9.23
N GLY A 88 -5.61 9.10 -10.44
CA GLY A 88 -6.14 10.38 -10.88
C GLY A 88 -7.66 10.41 -11.02
N ARG A 89 -8.27 9.31 -11.45
CA ARG A 89 -9.71 9.21 -11.72
C ARG A 89 -10.54 8.88 -10.50
N GLU A 90 -10.04 8.04 -9.60
CA GLU A 90 -10.87 7.42 -8.55
C GLU A 90 -10.37 7.72 -7.14
N VAL A 91 -9.05 7.77 -6.91
CA VAL A 91 -8.51 7.98 -5.57
C VAL A 91 -8.44 9.47 -5.22
N LEU A 92 -7.71 10.26 -6.02
CA LEU A 92 -7.49 11.68 -5.73
C LEU A 92 -8.80 12.50 -5.64
N PRO A 93 -9.84 12.26 -6.47
CA PRO A 93 -11.11 12.98 -6.32
C PRO A 93 -11.87 12.63 -5.04
N ALA A 94 -11.68 11.43 -4.48
CA ALA A 94 -12.35 10.98 -3.25
C ALA A 94 -11.68 11.49 -1.95
N LEU A 95 -10.51 12.11 -2.08
CA LEU A 95 -9.71 12.68 -0.98
C LEU A 95 -9.79 14.22 -0.94
N ARG A 96 -10.73 14.82 -1.68
CA ARG A 96 -10.96 16.27 -1.74
C ARG A 96 -12.11 16.71 -0.84
#